data_AF-A0A933E7G1-F1
#
_entry.id   AF-A0A933E7G1-F1
#
_cell.length_a   1.000
_cell.length_b   1.000
_cell.length_c   1.000
_cell.angle_alpha   90.00
_cell.angle_beta   90.00
_cell.angle_gamma   90.00
#
_symmetry.space_group_name_H-M   'P 1'
#
loop_
_entity.id
_entity.type
_entity.pdbx_description
1 polymer ?
#
loop_
_entity_poly.entity_id
_entity_poly.type
_entity_poly.pdbx_seq_one_letter_code
_entity_poly.pdbx_strand_id
1 'polypeptide(L)'
;MADAPEAPRDPLHPLRNEHLTMLAHYYRGEIQRSNMWRQRLDATTNWAIITTMGMMSICFSSAKPPHALFLLTNLTLALFLWIEARRYRYFDVWRARTRMMEAHIIAPMFLPEGAWLQGDWRKRLAEDLLLPSFKTTLLGAVALRFRRNYCWLFLLVLLGWIDRALESGRWPALSVLVGAGVFYALLAAFTVAATRWKVEDGPIHKRVAGTGGDWLS
;
A
#
# COMPACT_ATOMS: atom_id res chain seq x y z
N MET A 1 35.81 -39.03 14.59
CA MET A 1 34.51 -39.36 13.98
C MET A 1 33.86 -38.02 13.68
N ALA A 2 34.03 -37.53 12.44
CA ALA A 2 33.53 -36.21 12.06
C ALA A 2 32.01 -36.29 11.94
N ASP A 3 31.32 -35.39 12.64
CA ASP A 3 29.87 -35.24 12.60
C ASP A 3 29.45 -34.98 11.16
N ALA A 4 28.52 -35.78 10.64
CA ALA A 4 27.99 -35.58 9.30
C ALA A 4 27.21 -34.26 9.26
N PRO A 5 27.26 -33.48 8.16
CA PRO A 5 26.43 -32.28 8.04
C PRO A 5 24.96 -32.68 8.16
N GLU A 6 24.26 -32.09 9.14
CA GLU A 6 22.82 -32.30 9.37
C GLU A 6 22.07 -32.08 8.05
N ALA A 7 21.38 -33.12 7.57
CA ALA A 7 20.60 -33.03 6.34
C ALA A 7 19.61 -31.85 6.45
N PRO A 8 19.34 -31.10 5.36
CA PRO A 8 18.38 -30.01 5.41
C PRO A 8 17.05 -30.57 5.93
N ARG A 9 16.61 -30.10 7.10
CA ARG A 9 15.35 -30.52 7.70
C ARG A 9 14.26 -30.29 6.66
N ASP A 10 13.63 -31.36 6.19
CA ASP A 10 12.50 -31.27 5.27
C ASP A 10 11.53 -30.25 5.88
N PRO A 11 11.26 -29.12 5.20
CA PRO A 11 10.32 -28.16 5.72
C PRO A 11 9.01 -28.89 6.01
N LEU A 12 8.58 -29.86 5.22
CA LEU A 12 7.36 -30.62 5.45
C LEU A 12 7.52 -31.79 6.43
N HIS A 13 8.19 -31.62 7.59
CA HIS A 13 8.03 -32.56 8.73
C HIS A 13 6.56 -33.00 8.79
N PRO A 14 6.25 -34.30 8.66
CA PRO A 14 5.03 -34.76 7.98
C PRO A 14 3.81 -34.11 8.61
N LEU A 15 3.31 -33.06 7.95
CA LEU A 15 2.05 -32.45 8.33
C LEU A 15 1.00 -33.54 8.11
N ARG A 16 0.39 -34.00 9.20
CA ARG A 16 -0.74 -34.94 9.14
C ARG A 16 -1.78 -34.42 8.15
N ASN A 17 -2.48 -35.32 7.46
CA ASN A 17 -3.47 -34.97 6.43
C ASN A 17 -4.49 -33.91 6.90
N GLU A 18 -4.86 -33.92 8.18
CA GLU A 18 -5.73 -32.89 8.77
C GLU A 18 -5.10 -31.49 8.81
N HIS A 19 -3.80 -31.38 9.06
CA HIS A 19 -3.08 -30.09 9.05
C HIS A 19 -3.00 -29.52 7.63
N LEU A 20 -2.81 -30.38 6.62
CA LEU A 20 -2.85 -29.97 5.22
C LEU A 20 -4.23 -29.46 4.82
N THR A 21 -5.28 -30.13 5.29
CA THR A 21 -6.67 -29.71 5.06
C THR A 21 -6.96 -28.36 5.71
N MET A 22 -6.58 -28.19 6.98
CA MET A 22 -6.69 -26.92 7.70
C MET A 22 -5.93 -25.79 6.96
N LEU A 23 -4.70 -26.06 6.53
CA LEU A 23 -3.86 -25.11 5.81
C LEU A 23 -4.48 -24.69 4.47
N ALA A 24 -5.09 -25.62 3.74
CA ALA A 24 -5.80 -25.32 2.49
C ALA A 24 -7.01 -24.41 2.73
N HIS A 25 -7.82 -24.68 3.77
CA HIS A 25 -8.94 -23.80 4.15
C HIS A 25 -8.47 -22.43 4.63
N TYR A 26 -7.40 -22.37 5.40
CA TYR A 26 -6.78 -21.13 5.84
C TYR A 26 -6.27 -20.29 4.65
N TYR A 27 -5.55 -20.91 3.70
CA TYR A 27 -5.08 -20.26 2.48
C TYR A 27 -6.23 -19.68 1.66
N ARG A 28 -7.32 -20.45 1.48
CA ARG A 28 -8.54 -19.96 0.79
C ARG A 28 -9.14 -18.74 1.50
N GLY A 29 -9.25 -18.78 2.83
CA GLY A 29 -9.75 -17.66 3.63
C GLY A 29 -8.85 -16.41 3.56
N GLU A 30 -7.53 -16.59 3.50
CA GLU A 30 -6.55 -15.51 3.31
C GLU A 30 -6.69 -14.86 1.91
N ILE A 31 -6.82 -15.65 0.84
CA ILE A 31 -7.12 -15.13 -0.50
C ILE A 31 -8.42 -14.32 -0.49
N GLN A 32 -9.49 -14.86 0.11
CA GLN A 32 -10.79 -14.19 0.15
C GLN A 32 -10.71 -12.85 0.87
N ARG A 33 -10.00 -12.79 2.01
CA ARG A 33 -9.75 -11.53 2.74
C ARG A 33 -8.93 -10.56 1.89
N SER A 34 -7.86 -11.01 1.25
CA SER A 34 -7.03 -10.19 0.35
C SER A 34 -7.86 -9.59 -0.79
N ASN A 35 -8.71 -10.39 -1.44
CA ASN A 35 -9.62 -9.94 -2.51
C ASN A 35 -10.66 -8.93 -2.01
N MET A 36 -11.28 -9.18 -0.86
CA MET A 36 -12.25 -8.25 -0.28
C MET A 36 -11.61 -6.90 0.05
N TRP A 37 -10.41 -6.90 0.62
CA TRP A 37 -9.68 -5.67 0.91
C TRP A 37 -9.21 -4.95 -0.36
N ARG A 38 -8.84 -5.68 -1.42
CA ARG A 38 -8.58 -5.11 -2.75
C ARG A 38 -9.81 -4.40 -3.31
N GLN A 39 -10.98 -5.04 -3.29
CA GLN A 39 -12.22 -4.43 -3.79
C GLN A 39 -12.59 -3.14 -3.03
N ARG A 40 -12.46 -3.15 -1.69
CA ARG A 40 -12.74 -1.96 -0.86
C ARG A 40 -11.80 -0.79 -1.13
N LEU A 41 -10.61 -1.10 -1.61
CA LEU A 41 -9.57 -0.15 -1.95
C LEU A 41 -9.77 0.40 -3.38
N ASP A 42 -10.14 -0.46 -4.33
CA ASP A 42 -10.50 -0.02 -5.69
C ASP A 42 -11.73 0.89 -5.66
N ALA A 43 -12.69 0.61 -4.77
CA ALA A 43 -13.87 1.45 -4.57
C ALA A 43 -13.53 2.90 -4.16
N THR A 44 -12.53 3.14 -3.29
CA THR A 44 -12.19 4.51 -2.87
C THR A 44 -11.58 5.33 -4.01
N THR A 45 -10.74 4.70 -4.84
CA THR A 45 -10.20 5.38 -6.03
C THR A 45 -11.31 5.70 -7.03
N ASN A 46 -12.26 4.79 -7.24
CA ASN A 46 -13.40 5.03 -8.13
C ASN A 46 -14.25 6.22 -7.66
N TRP A 47 -14.56 6.30 -6.36
CA TRP A 47 -15.26 7.46 -5.80
C TRP A 47 -14.45 8.76 -5.91
N ALA A 48 -13.13 8.71 -5.73
CA ALA A 48 -12.26 9.87 -5.94
C ALA A 48 -12.32 10.36 -7.40
N ILE A 49 -12.32 9.45 -8.37
CA ILE A 49 -12.44 9.78 -9.80
C ILE A 49 -13.80 10.43 -10.09
N ILE A 50 -14.90 9.79 -9.67
CA ILE A 50 -16.27 10.28 -9.92
C ILE A 50 -16.49 11.67 -9.29
N THR A 51 -16.09 11.85 -8.03
CA THR A 51 -16.23 13.15 -7.33
C THR A 51 -15.39 14.24 -7.99
N THR A 52 -14.17 13.92 -8.43
CA THR A 52 -13.32 14.87 -9.16
C THR A 52 -13.95 15.27 -10.48
N MET A 53 -14.43 14.32 -11.29
CA MET A 53 -15.10 14.62 -12.57
C MET A 53 -16.37 15.45 -12.36
N GLY A 54 -17.17 15.14 -11.34
CA GLY A 54 -18.38 15.90 -11.00
C GLY A 54 -18.06 17.34 -10.60
N MET A 55 -17.09 17.54 -9.70
CA MET A 55 -16.64 18.88 -9.30
C MET A 55 -16.06 19.66 -10.48
N MET A 56 -15.29 19.00 -11.34
CA MET A 56 -14.72 19.62 -12.53
C MET A 56 -15.81 20.09 -13.49
N SER A 57 -16.81 19.24 -13.77
CA SER A 57 -17.95 19.59 -14.62
C SER A 57 -18.68 20.84 -14.12
N ILE A 58 -18.91 20.95 -12.81
CA ILE A 58 -19.53 22.14 -12.19
C ILE A 58 -18.66 23.39 -12.36
N CYS A 59 -17.34 23.28 -12.15
CA CYS A 59 -16.40 24.38 -12.39
C CYS A 59 -16.46 24.86 -13.84
N PHE A 60 -16.47 23.95 -14.81
CA PHE A 60 -16.46 24.31 -16.23
C PHE A 60 -17.81 24.79 -16.77
N SER A 61 -18.92 24.41 -16.13
CA SER A 61 -20.27 24.85 -16.53
C SER A 61 -20.58 26.30 -16.10
N SER A 62 -19.87 26.83 -15.10
CA SER A 62 -20.12 28.16 -14.56
C SER A 62 -19.30 29.24 -15.29
N ALA A 63 -19.93 30.35 -15.69
CA ALA A 63 -19.24 31.47 -16.35
C ALA A 63 -18.23 32.19 -15.44
N LYS A 64 -18.40 32.09 -14.11
CA LYS A 64 -17.48 32.60 -13.08
C LYS A 64 -17.30 31.53 -12.01
N PRO A 65 -16.45 30.52 -12.23
CA PRO A 65 -16.29 29.45 -11.26
C PRO A 65 -15.67 29.98 -9.96
N PRO A 66 -16.24 29.65 -8.79
CA PRO A 66 -15.61 29.98 -7.54
C PRO A 66 -14.31 29.17 -7.40
N HIS A 67 -13.15 29.83 -7.33
CA HIS A 67 -11.85 29.16 -7.15
C HIS A 67 -11.79 28.30 -5.87
N ALA A 68 -12.63 28.61 -4.87
CA ALA A 68 -12.82 27.80 -3.68
C ALA A 68 -13.24 26.35 -3.99
N LEU A 69 -13.93 26.11 -5.11
CA LEU A 69 -14.34 24.76 -5.51
C LEU A 69 -13.15 23.88 -5.90
N PHE A 70 -12.15 24.43 -6.61
CA PHE A 70 -10.89 23.71 -6.90
C PHE A 70 -10.11 23.36 -5.63
N LEU A 71 -10.08 24.26 -4.64
CA LEU A 71 -9.49 23.99 -3.33
C LEU A 71 -10.25 22.88 -2.59
N LEU A 72 -11.59 22.93 -2.62
CA LEU A 72 -12.43 21.90 -2.03
C LEU A 72 -12.22 20.53 -2.71
N THR A 73 -12.04 20.50 -4.04
CA THR A 73 -11.71 19.27 -4.78
C THR A 73 -10.36 18.70 -4.35
N ASN A 74 -9.33 19.56 -4.21
CA ASN A 74 -8.03 19.14 -3.69
C ASN A 74 -8.12 18.55 -2.28
N LEU A 75 -8.88 19.20 -1.38
CA LEU A 75 -9.12 18.70 -0.03
C LEU A 75 -9.85 17.35 -0.03
N THR A 76 -10.86 17.20 -0.90
CA THR A 76 -11.61 15.96 -1.05
C THR A 76 -10.72 14.83 -1.56
N LEU A 77 -9.87 15.10 -2.55
CA LEU A 77 -8.87 14.14 -3.03
C LEU A 77 -7.87 13.75 -1.94
N ALA A 78 -7.41 14.71 -1.13
CA ALA A 78 -6.51 14.44 -0.01
C ALA A 78 -7.17 13.55 1.05
N LEU A 79 -8.48 13.75 1.32
CA LEU A 79 -9.27 12.92 2.22
C LEU A 79 -9.39 11.48 1.67
N PHE A 80 -9.74 11.31 0.39
CA PHE A 80 -9.82 9.99 -0.24
C PHE A 80 -8.46 9.27 -0.21
N LEU A 81 -7.38 9.97 -0.54
CA LEU A 81 -6.02 9.45 -0.45
C LEU A 81 -5.68 8.97 0.97
N TRP A 82 -6.04 9.75 2.00
CA TRP A 82 -5.81 9.38 3.39
C TRP A 82 -6.61 8.13 3.80
N ILE A 83 -7.90 8.06 3.43
CA ILE A 83 -8.74 6.88 3.69
C ILE A 83 -8.17 5.65 2.99
N GLU A 84 -7.79 5.79 1.73
CA GLU A 84 -7.24 4.71 0.92
C GLU A 84 -5.88 4.25 1.45
N ALA A 85 -5.02 5.16 1.88
CA ALA A 85 -3.73 4.83 2.49
C ALA A 85 -3.89 4.04 3.79
N ARG A 86 -4.86 4.41 4.64
CA ARG A 86 -5.20 3.62 5.83
C ARG A 86 -5.66 2.21 5.44
N ARG A 87 -6.58 2.09 4.48
CA ARG A 87 -7.08 0.79 3.97
C ARG A 87 -5.96 -0.06 3.34
N TYR A 88 -5.02 0.58 2.66
CA TYR A 88 -3.89 -0.10 2.04
C TYR A 88 -3.02 -0.83 3.06
N ARG A 89 -2.79 -0.25 4.24
CA ARG A 89 -2.03 -0.92 5.31
C ARG A 89 -2.67 -2.24 5.73
N TYR A 90 -4.00 -2.32 5.78
CA TYR A 90 -4.70 -3.57 6.06
C TYR A 90 -4.56 -4.57 4.92
N PHE A 91 -4.74 -4.11 3.67
CA PHE A 91 -4.56 -4.95 2.49
C PHE A 91 -3.15 -5.55 2.41
N ASP A 92 -2.13 -4.75 2.73
CA ASP A 92 -0.72 -5.14 2.67
C ASP A 92 -0.39 -6.32 3.60
N VAL A 93 -1.03 -6.39 4.78
CA VAL A 93 -0.87 -7.51 5.72
C VAL A 93 -1.35 -8.82 5.09
N TRP A 94 -2.59 -8.85 4.60
CA TRP A 94 -3.19 -10.05 4.00
C TRP A 94 -2.43 -10.48 2.74
N ARG A 95 -2.12 -9.52 1.86
CA ARG A 95 -1.32 -9.77 0.65
C ARG A 95 0.02 -10.41 1.00
N ALA A 96 0.72 -9.90 2.01
CA ALA A 96 2.03 -10.41 2.38
C ALA A 96 1.97 -11.83 2.97
N ARG A 97 0.93 -12.18 3.75
CA ARG A 97 0.72 -13.57 4.20
C ARG A 97 0.42 -14.52 3.06
N THR A 98 -0.47 -14.12 2.15
CA THR A 98 -0.76 -14.92 0.95
C THR A 98 0.52 -15.17 0.14
N ARG A 99 1.34 -14.13 -0.09
CA ARG A 99 2.63 -14.29 -0.78
C ARG A 99 3.63 -15.18 -0.03
N MET A 100 3.67 -15.10 1.29
CA MET A 100 4.53 -15.97 2.10
C MET A 100 4.12 -17.44 1.97
N MET A 101 2.82 -17.75 1.98
CA MET A 101 2.32 -19.11 1.75
C MET A 101 2.55 -19.57 0.31
N GLU A 102 2.28 -18.72 -0.69
CA GLU A 102 2.52 -19.06 -2.10
C GLU A 102 3.99 -19.40 -2.35
N ALA A 103 4.91 -18.61 -1.81
CA ALA A 103 6.34 -18.79 -2.03
C ALA A 103 6.92 -20.05 -1.34
N HIS A 104 6.39 -20.44 -0.18
CA HIS A 104 7.00 -21.51 0.63
C HIS A 104 6.17 -22.79 0.74
N ILE A 105 4.90 -22.78 0.34
CA ILE A 105 4.03 -23.97 0.32
C ILE A 105 3.72 -24.36 -1.12
N ILE A 106 3.31 -23.39 -1.95
CA ILE A 106 2.82 -23.67 -3.30
C ILE A 106 3.97 -23.77 -4.31
N ALA A 107 4.89 -22.80 -4.33
CA ALA A 107 5.99 -22.78 -5.28
C ALA A 107 6.87 -24.05 -5.23
N PRO A 108 7.19 -24.65 -4.06
CA PRO A 108 7.91 -25.92 -4.00
C PRO A 108 7.22 -27.09 -4.69
N MET A 109 5.88 -27.07 -4.79
CA MET A 109 5.14 -28.13 -5.52
C MET A 109 5.45 -28.11 -7.02
N PHE A 110 5.87 -26.96 -7.56
CA PHE A 110 6.18 -26.77 -8.97
C PHE A 110 7.68 -26.75 -9.26
N LEU A 111 8.52 -26.57 -8.24
CA LEU A 111 9.98 -26.51 -8.35
C LEU A 111 10.64 -27.44 -7.33
N PRO A 112 10.66 -28.77 -7.58
CA PRO A 112 11.19 -29.75 -6.63
C PRO A 112 12.68 -29.56 -6.31
N GLU A 113 13.45 -29.02 -7.27
CA GLU A 113 14.92 -28.85 -7.17
C GLU A 113 15.36 -27.37 -7.07
N GLY A 114 14.40 -26.44 -6.94
CA GLY A 114 14.68 -25.00 -6.94
C GLY A 114 15.29 -24.51 -5.62
N ALA A 115 16.19 -23.52 -5.71
CA ALA A 115 16.76 -22.81 -4.57
C ALA A 115 15.63 -22.31 -3.64
N TRP A 116 15.45 -23.00 -2.52
CA TRP A 116 14.53 -22.61 -1.46
C TRP A 116 14.87 -21.18 -1.04
N LEU A 117 13.86 -20.31 -0.91
CA LEU A 117 14.05 -19.05 -0.20
C LEU A 117 14.41 -19.40 1.25
N GLN A 118 15.71 -19.42 1.53
CA GLN A 118 16.25 -19.77 2.84
C GLN A 118 15.79 -18.74 3.88
N GLY A 119 15.28 -19.20 5.02
CA GLY A 119 14.88 -18.37 6.16
C GLY A 119 13.74 -18.96 6.98
N ASP A 120 13.60 -18.50 8.23
CA ASP A 120 12.58 -18.92 9.20
C ASP A 120 11.17 -18.37 8.86
N TRP A 121 10.68 -18.62 7.65
CA TRP A 121 9.38 -18.12 7.19
C TRP A 121 8.22 -18.62 8.06
N ARG A 122 8.33 -19.83 8.62
CA ARG A 122 7.33 -20.40 9.54
C ARG A 122 7.23 -19.63 10.84
N LYS A 123 8.40 -19.31 11.42
CA LYS A 123 8.48 -18.49 12.62
C LYS A 123 7.89 -17.10 12.34
N ARG A 124 8.26 -16.49 11.21
CA ARG A 124 7.71 -15.20 10.78
C ARG A 124 6.19 -15.23 10.55
N LEU A 125 5.67 -16.31 9.96
CA LEU A 125 4.23 -16.48 9.75
C LEU A 125 3.49 -16.68 11.08
N ALA A 126 4.04 -17.50 11.98
CA ALA A 126 3.49 -17.71 13.31
C ALA A 126 3.50 -16.41 14.13
N GLU A 127 4.60 -15.65 14.09
CA GLU A 127 4.70 -14.33 14.71
C GLU A 127 3.67 -13.34 14.15
N ASP A 128 3.49 -13.27 12.82
CA ASP A 128 2.51 -12.38 12.19
C ASP A 128 1.04 -12.79 12.45
N LEU A 129 0.82 -14.07 12.81
CA LEU A 129 -0.48 -14.60 13.24
C LEU A 129 -0.77 -14.29 14.72
N LEU A 130 0.24 -14.45 15.59
CA LEU A 130 0.11 -14.18 17.03
C LEU A 130 0.08 -12.67 17.32
N LEU A 131 0.90 -11.89 16.59
CA LEU A 131 1.11 -10.47 16.78
C LEU A 131 0.88 -9.72 15.46
N PRO A 132 -0.38 -9.57 15.02
CA PRO A 132 -0.70 -8.91 13.76
C PRO A 132 -0.20 -7.46 13.76
N SER A 133 0.65 -7.13 12.78
CA SER A 133 1.25 -5.80 12.68
C SER A 133 1.19 -5.24 11.26
N PHE A 134 1.20 -3.91 11.14
CA PHE A 134 1.25 -3.26 9.85
C PHE A 134 2.68 -3.20 9.32
N LYS A 135 2.89 -3.75 8.12
CA LYS A 135 4.20 -3.81 7.46
C LYS A 135 4.62 -2.46 6.88
N THR A 136 3.65 -1.68 6.40
CA THR A 136 3.88 -0.35 5.84
C THR A 136 3.44 0.75 6.82
N THR A 137 4.26 1.80 6.97
CA THR A 137 3.90 3.00 7.76
C THR A 137 2.79 3.81 7.08
N LEU A 138 2.08 4.66 7.84
CA LEU A 138 0.99 5.45 7.26
C LEU A 138 1.49 6.43 6.19
N LEU A 139 2.59 7.14 6.46
CA LEU A 139 3.19 8.05 5.49
C LEU A 139 3.72 7.31 4.24
N GLY A 140 4.34 6.13 4.43
CA GLY A 140 4.77 5.29 3.31
C GLY A 140 3.59 4.82 2.44
N ALA A 141 2.47 4.45 3.06
CA ALA A 141 1.24 4.09 2.36
C ALA A 141 0.66 5.28 1.58
N VAL A 142 0.59 6.47 2.18
CA VAL A 142 0.11 7.69 1.53
C VAL A 142 0.95 7.99 0.29
N ALA A 143 2.27 7.98 0.41
CA ALA A 143 3.14 8.29 -0.71
C ALA A 143 3.06 7.27 -1.86
N LEU A 144 2.98 5.99 -1.55
CA LEU A 144 2.85 4.95 -2.57
C LEU A 144 1.56 5.11 -3.38
N ARG A 145 0.45 5.39 -2.68
CA ARG A 145 -0.87 5.62 -3.29
C ARG A 145 -0.94 6.90 -4.07
N PHE A 146 -0.34 7.95 -3.52
CA PHE A 146 -0.23 9.21 -4.20
C PHE A 146 0.48 9.04 -5.55
N ARG A 147 1.67 8.44 -5.57
CA ARG A 147 2.48 8.28 -6.79
C ARG A 147 1.82 7.41 -7.85
N ARG A 148 1.10 6.36 -7.46
CA ARG A 148 0.51 5.41 -8.41
C ARG A 148 -0.82 5.89 -8.99
N ASN A 149 -1.67 6.49 -8.17
CA ASN A 149 -3.06 6.76 -8.53
C ASN A 149 -3.41 8.25 -8.44
N TYR A 150 -3.22 8.87 -7.27
CA TYR A 150 -3.78 10.21 -7.01
C TYR A 150 -3.00 11.34 -7.67
N CYS A 151 -1.71 11.17 -7.99
CA CYS A 151 -0.92 12.19 -8.66
C CYS A 151 -1.59 12.66 -9.95
N TRP A 152 -2.19 11.74 -10.72
CA TRP A 152 -2.92 12.05 -11.94
C TRP A 152 -4.21 12.83 -11.68
N LEU A 153 -4.96 12.49 -10.63
CA LEU A 153 -6.18 13.22 -10.26
C LEU A 153 -5.86 14.64 -9.81
N PHE A 154 -4.83 14.78 -8.97
CA PHE A 154 -4.34 16.09 -8.55
C PHE A 154 -3.86 16.89 -9.76
N LEU A 155 -3.08 16.31 -10.69
CA LEU A 155 -2.65 16.99 -11.91
C LEU A 155 -3.82 17.42 -12.79
N LEU A 156 -4.86 16.59 -12.93
CA LEU A 156 -6.07 16.95 -13.68
C LEU A 156 -6.77 18.17 -13.05
N VAL A 157 -6.87 18.21 -11.72
CA VAL A 157 -7.41 19.37 -10.99
C VAL A 157 -6.56 20.61 -11.17
N LEU A 158 -5.24 20.48 -11.18
CA LEU A 158 -4.32 21.59 -11.45
C LEU A 158 -4.54 22.17 -12.83
N LEU A 159 -4.58 21.32 -13.85
CA LEU A 159 -4.75 21.75 -15.24
C LEU A 159 -6.08 22.48 -15.42
N GLY A 160 -7.17 21.94 -14.87
CA GLY A 160 -8.47 22.60 -14.91
C GLY A 160 -8.48 23.94 -14.16
N TRP A 161 -7.75 24.04 -13.04
CA TRP A 161 -7.67 25.29 -12.30
C TRP A 161 -6.84 26.35 -13.04
N ILE A 162 -5.71 25.98 -13.64
CA ILE A 162 -4.88 26.89 -14.46
C ILE A 162 -5.70 27.43 -15.63
N ASP A 163 -6.41 26.56 -16.34
CA ASP A 163 -7.26 26.94 -17.47
C ASP A 163 -8.29 28.02 -17.07
N ARG A 164 -9.08 27.75 -16.02
CA ARG A 164 -10.07 28.72 -15.51
C ARG A 164 -9.42 29.99 -14.95
N ALA A 165 -8.24 29.90 -14.35
CA ALA A 165 -7.53 31.06 -13.81
C ALA A 165 -7.08 32.02 -14.92
N LEU A 166 -6.56 31.48 -16.02
CA LEU A 166 -6.13 32.25 -17.20
C LEU A 166 -7.31 32.98 -17.86
N GLU A 167 -8.48 32.33 -17.98
CA GLU A 167 -9.69 32.95 -18.53
C GLU A 167 -10.22 34.11 -17.67
N SER A 168 -10.13 33.99 -16.34
CA SER A 168 -10.80 34.92 -15.42
C SER A 168 -10.20 36.34 -15.37
N GLY A 169 -8.93 36.51 -15.76
CA GLY A 169 -8.20 37.79 -15.75
C GLY A 169 -8.12 38.53 -14.40
N ARG A 170 -8.65 37.96 -13.31
CA ARG A 170 -8.93 38.64 -12.03
C ARG A 170 -7.80 38.51 -11.01
N TRP A 171 -6.98 37.47 -11.11
CA TRP A 171 -5.80 37.24 -10.28
C TRP A 171 -4.57 37.38 -11.16
N PRO A 172 -3.45 37.96 -10.70
CA PRO A 172 -2.20 37.81 -11.44
C PRO A 172 -1.98 36.31 -11.54
N ALA A 173 -1.93 35.77 -12.75
CA ALA A 173 -1.72 34.33 -12.99
C ALA A 173 -0.58 33.79 -12.11
N LEU A 174 0.41 34.63 -11.81
CA LEU A 174 1.49 34.38 -10.87
C LEU A 174 1.09 33.88 -9.47
N SER A 175 0.07 34.43 -8.78
CA SER A 175 -0.22 34.02 -7.39
C SER A 175 -0.89 32.65 -7.32
N VAL A 176 -1.73 32.33 -8.30
CA VAL A 176 -2.33 30.99 -8.46
C VAL A 176 -1.27 30.00 -8.95
N LEU A 177 -0.41 30.40 -9.89
CA LEU A 177 0.70 29.57 -10.37
C LEU A 177 1.76 29.32 -9.28
N VAL A 178 2.00 30.28 -8.38
CA VAL A 178 2.90 30.11 -7.23
C VAL A 178 2.23 29.27 -6.15
N GLY A 179 0.96 29.52 -5.80
CA GLY A 179 0.25 28.74 -4.78
C GLY A 179 0.04 27.28 -5.19
N ALA A 180 -0.40 27.07 -6.43
CA ALA A 180 -0.49 25.74 -7.00
C ALA A 180 0.91 25.15 -7.23
N GLY A 181 1.84 25.91 -7.84
CA GLY A 181 3.22 25.47 -8.03
C GLY A 181 3.89 25.02 -6.73
N VAL A 182 3.73 25.75 -5.62
CA VAL A 182 4.24 25.39 -4.30
C VAL A 182 3.52 24.16 -3.74
N PHE A 183 2.19 24.09 -3.82
CA PHE A 183 1.46 22.91 -3.37
C PHE A 183 1.91 21.64 -4.11
N TYR A 184 2.00 21.69 -5.44
CA TYR A 184 2.40 20.56 -6.27
C TYR A 184 3.91 20.28 -6.22
N ALA A 185 4.76 21.28 -5.99
CA ALA A 185 6.19 21.11 -5.74
C ALA A 185 6.44 20.48 -4.36
N LEU A 186 5.70 20.87 -3.32
CA LEU A 186 5.74 20.23 -2.00
C LEU A 186 5.22 18.80 -2.08
N LEU A 187 4.19 18.56 -2.89
CA LEU A 187 3.62 17.25 -3.16
C LEU A 187 4.63 16.36 -3.91
N ALA A 188 5.31 16.89 -4.92
CA ALA A 188 6.38 16.22 -5.66
C ALA A 188 7.60 15.96 -4.76
N ALA A 189 8.04 16.93 -3.96
CA ALA A 189 9.10 16.77 -2.98
C ALA A 189 8.75 15.69 -1.95
N PHE A 190 7.50 15.65 -1.48
CA PHE A 190 6.98 14.58 -0.63
C PHE A 190 7.05 13.22 -1.34
N THR A 191 6.74 13.14 -2.64
CA THR A 191 6.90 11.87 -3.38
C THR A 191 8.35 11.42 -3.46
N VAL A 192 9.30 12.32 -3.74
CA VAL A 192 10.72 11.99 -3.86
C VAL A 192 11.33 11.64 -2.50
N ALA A 193 10.94 12.35 -1.44
CA ALA A 193 11.30 12.00 -0.08
C ALA A 193 10.76 10.60 0.28
N ALA A 194 9.56 10.28 -0.18
CA ALA A 194 8.95 9.00 0.07
C ALA A 194 9.43 7.85 -0.83
N THR A 195 9.99 8.12 -2.02
CA THR A 195 10.67 7.09 -2.82
C THR A 195 12.02 6.71 -2.22
N ARG A 196 12.67 7.66 -1.52
CA ARG A 196 13.89 7.42 -0.75
C ARG A 196 13.64 6.82 0.63
N TRP A 197 12.38 6.83 1.09
CA TRP A 197 11.98 6.10 2.27
C TRP A 197 12.13 4.60 2.00
N LYS A 198 13.28 4.06 2.41
CA LYS A 198 13.43 2.64 2.67
C LYS A 198 12.32 2.30 3.67
N VAL A 199 11.53 1.27 3.38
CA VAL A 199 10.67 0.66 4.39
C VAL A 199 11.63 0.17 5.46
N GLU A 200 11.88 0.99 6.48
CA GLU A 200 12.49 0.50 7.70
C GLU A 200 11.61 -0.65 8.13
N ASP A 201 12.27 -1.79 8.32
CA ASP A 201 11.59 -2.99 8.70
C ASP A 201 10.65 -2.67 9.88
N GLY A 202 9.38 -3.08 9.75
CA GLY A 202 8.33 -2.71 10.72
C GLY A 202 8.76 -3.02 12.16
N PRO A 203 8.07 -2.46 13.18
CA PRO A 203 8.52 -2.48 14.59
C PRO A 203 8.86 -3.86 15.17
N ILE A 204 8.47 -4.96 14.52
CA ILE A 204 8.88 -6.33 14.87
C ILE A 204 10.33 -6.61 14.47
N HIS A 205 10.83 -6.17 13.32
CA HIS A 205 12.22 -6.43 12.92
C HIS A 205 13.23 -5.72 13.81
N LYS A 206 12.89 -4.51 14.30
CA LYS A 206 13.66 -3.84 15.36
C LYS A 206 13.59 -4.59 16.70
N ARG A 207 12.48 -5.29 16.98
CA ARG A 207 12.29 -6.09 18.19
C ARG A 207 13.11 -7.38 18.14
N VAL A 208 13.09 -8.10 17.01
CA VAL A 208 13.85 -9.34 16.78
C VAL A 208 15.36 -9.07 16.70
N ALA A 209 15.77 -7.91 16.18
CA ALA A 209 17.19 -7.51 16.24
C ALA A 209 17.69 -7.22 17.67
N GLY A 210 16.78 -6.92 18.62
CA GLY A 210 17.10 -6.66 20.03
C GLY A 210 16.87 -7.86 20.96
N THR A 211 16.08 -8.86 20.56
CA THR A 211 15.80 -10.07 21.35
C THR A 211 16.38 -11.30 20.66
N GLY A 212 17.70 -11.39 20.66
CA GLY A 212 18.46 -12.57 20.20
C GLY A 212 18.35 -13.80 21.11
N GLY A 213 17.32 -13.93 21.95
CA GLY A 213 17.20 -15.06 22.87
C GLY A 213 15.76 -15.27 23.37
N ASP A 214 15.41 -16.54 23.52
CA ASP A 214 14.38 -17.07 24.43
C ASP A 214 12.91 -16.71 24.20
N TRP A 215 12.35 -17.15 23.07
CA TRP A 215 10.90 -17.34 22.96
C TRP A 215 10.47 -18.82 22.87
N LEU A 216 11.44 -19.75 22.84
CA LEU A 216 11.20 -21.20 22.71
C LEU A 216 12.20 -22.01 23.54
N SER A 217 12.30 -21.68 24.83
CA SER A 217 12.81 -22.60 25.86
C SER A 217 11.64 -23.19 26.62
#